data_AF-A0A016VQZ7-F1
#
_entry.id   AF-A0A016VQZ7-F1
#
_cell.length_a   1.000
_cell.length_b   1.000
_cell.length_c   1.000
_cell.angle_alpha   90.00
_cell.angle_beta   90.00
_cell.angle_gamma   90.00
#
_symmetry.space_group_name_H-M   'P 1'
#
loop_
_entity.id
_entity.type
_entity.pdbx_description
1 polymer ?
#
loop_
_entity_poly.entity_id
_entity_poly.type
_entity_poly.pdbx_seq_one_letter_code
_entity_poly.pdbx_strand_id
1 'polypeptide(L)'
;MAVNVPQTVFEALSVVVYCFVLIVIITSKQRVFKTAFYLVFVATGCADVISIFVNGFLRIKRQLGLGPDYQHVASFCVSTSGYTFVVHMLGNLIIAFNRYSAVCLGQHYEKIWTTRNTWIAVVFQYFISIAAIGHTIGAKMTYVHNPDGSYTFTSLEKRIDVINRFIYFGVCLIYAIISVILNVLLMYKFHHLSRLNENVKQAHHEKRLFLYTLIVFAFSLLMCAQQIGKVFVIFSANTDFLTWISIQFFWINDAMVSLPPYSLLMLCSHLRQDTMDFLRCKRQRSTALPVSTSNTRIMKMKTSIVPRFVK
;
A
#
# COMPACT_ATOMS: atom_id res chain seq x y z
N MET A 1 21.04 22.97 6.23
CA MET A 1 20.56 21.57 6.29
C MET A 1 20.39 21.09 4.84
N ALA A 2 21.12 20.07 4.38
CA ALA A 2 21.00 19.61 2.99
C ALA A 2 19.64 18.95 2.80
N VAL A 3 18.87 19.42 1.82
CA VAL A 3 17.61 18.78 1.42
C VAL A 3 17.93 17.37 0.92
N ASN A 4 17.25 16.35 1.44
CA ASN A 4 17.36 14.97 0.93
C ASN A 4 16.67 14.86 -0.44
N VAL A 5 17.27 15.47 -1.46
CA VAL A 5 16.79 15.47 -2.85
C VAL A 5 16.53 14.04 -3.36
N PRO A 6 17.42 13.04 -3.14
CA PRO A 6 17.17 11.69 -3.62
C PRO A 6 15.89 11.06 -3.06
N GLN A 7 15.59 11.29 -1.79
CA GLN A 7 14.38 10.76 -1.15
C GLN A 7 13.11 11.41 -1.73
N THR A 8 13.16 12.72 -1.98
CA THR A 8 12.03 13.47 -2.58
C THR A 8 11.72 12.97 -4.00
N VAL A 9 12.77 12.75 -4.79
CA VAL A 9 12.64 12.18 -6.14
C VAL A 9 12.07 10.76 -6.06
N PHE A 10 12.55 9.93 -5.13
CA PHE A 10 12.05 8.57 -4.93
C PHE A 10 10.57 8.54 -4.56
N GLU A 11 10.12 9.39 -3.63
CA GLU A 11 8.71 9.51 -3.25
C GLU A 11 7.84 9.95 -4.42
N ALA A 12 8.25 10.98 -5.16
CA ALA A 12 7.50 11.47 -6.32
C ALA A 12 7.34 10.39 -7.39
N LEU A 13 8.42 9.67 -7.70
CA LEU A 13 8.38 8.52 -8.62
C LEU A 13 7.50 7.40 -8.08
N SER A 14 7.58 7.12 -6.78
CA SER A 14 6.77 6.09 -6.12
C SER A 14 5.28 6.40 -6.21
N VAL A 15 4.86 7.64 -5.95
CA VAL A 15 3.48 8.09 -6.12
C VAL A 15 3.00 7.88 -7.56
N VAL A 16 3.80 8.31 -8.54
CA VAL A 16 3.43 8.18 -9.96
C VAL A 16 3.25 6.73 -10.35
N VAL A 17 4.20 5.86 -9.99
CA VAL A 17 4.11 4.42 -10.29
C VAL A 17 2.94 3.78 -9.56
N TYR A 18 2.73 4.11 -8.29
CA TYR A 18 1.66 3.53 -7.50
C TYR A 18 0.28 3.93 -8.06
N CYS A 19 0.06 5.22 -8.28
CA CYS A 19 -1.18 5.72 -8.89
C CYS A 19 -1.43 5.06 -10.25
N PHE A 20 -0.39 4.92 -11.07
CA PHE A 20 -0.49 4.24 -12.35
C PHE A 20 -0.92 2.77 -12.20
N VAL A 21 -0.28 2.01 -11.31
CA VAL A 21 -0.66 0.61 -11.03
C VAL A 21 -2.10 0.50 -10.53
N LEU A 22 -2.53 1.37 -9.62
CA LEU A 22 -3.91 1.41 -9.13
C LEU A 22 -4.91 1.71 -10.26
N ILE A 23 -4.62 2.69 -11.11
CA ILE A 23 -5.46 3.02 -12.26
C ILE A 23 -5.56 1.83 -13.22
N VAL A 24 -4.46 1.15 -13.53
CA VAL A 24 -4.49 -0.04 -14.40
C VAL A 24 -5.37 -1.14 -13.79
N ILE A 25 -5.24 -1.42 -12.50
CA ILE A 25 -6.06 -2.44 -11.82
C ILE A 25 -7.54 -2.06 -11.82
N ILE A 26 -7.88 -0.80 -11.49
CA ILE A 26 -9.26 -0.30 -11.41
C ILE A 26 -9.93 -0.27 -12.79
N THR A 27 -9.20 0.15 -13.83
CA THR A 27 -9.74 0.31 -15.19
C THR A 27 -9.74 -0.97 -16.01
N SER A 28 -8.97 -2.00 -15.60
CA SER A 28 -8.91 -3.25 -16.34
C SER A 28 -10.24 -4.01 -16.30
N LYS A 29 -10.64 -4.53 -17.46
CA LYS A 29 -11.85 -5.35 -17.61
C LYS A 29 -11.63 -6.81 -17.24
N GLN A 30 -10.39 -7.23 -16.97
CA GLN A 30 -10.09 -8.63 -16.68
C GLN A 30 -10.73 -9.08 -15.37
N ARG A 31 -11.28 -10.30 -15.37
CA ARG A 31 -11.90 -10.89 -14.18
C ARG A 31 -10.90 -11.09 -13.03
N VAL A 32 -9.61 -11.27 -13.35
CA VAL A 32 -8.52 -11.48 -12.37
C VAL A 32 -8.39 -10.30 -11.39
N PHE A 33 -8.55 -9.06 -11.88
CA PHE A 33 -8.47 -7.85 -11.04
C PHE A 33 -9.71 -7.58 -10.19
N LYS A 34 -10.79 -8.35 -10.40
CA LYS A 34 -12.00 -8.29 -9.57
C LYS A 34 -11.98 -9.28 -8.40
N THR A 35 -10.88 -10.00 -8.22
CA THR A 35 -10.71 -10.94 -7.09
C THR A 35 -10.49 -10.18 -5.77
N ALA A 36 -10.80 -10.84 -4.66
CA ALA A 36 -10.69 -10.26 -3.32
C ALA A 36 -9.29 -9.67 -3.02
N PHE A 37 -8.24 -10.32 -3.50
CA PHE A 37 -6.85 -9.84 -3.37
C PHE A 37 -6.68 -8.44 -3.94
N TYR A 38 -7.09 -8.19 -5.19
CA TYR A 38 -6.90 -6.90 -5.83
C TYR A 38 -7.80 -5.83 -5.24
N LEU A 39 -9.00 -6.18 -4.76
CA LEU A 39 -9.88 -5.24 -4.07
C LEU A 39 -9.24 -4.74 -2.77
N VAL A 40 -8.70 -5.63 -1.93
CA VAL A 40 -8.00 -5.24 -0.70
C VAL A 40 -6.69 -4.50 -1.02
N PHE A 41 -5.96 -4.94 -2.05
CA PHE A 41 -4.75 -4.26 -2.51
C PHE A 41 -5.03 -2.82 -2.95
N VAL A 42 -6.08 -2.59 -3.75
CA VAL A 42 -6.47 -1.25 -4.19
C VAL A 42 -6.90 -0.40 -3.00
N ALA A 43 -7.72 -0.94 -2.11
CA ALA A 43 -8.16 -0.23 -0.92
C ALA A 43 -6.98 0.19 -0.03
N THR A 44 -6.01 -0.71 0.18
CA THR A 44 -4.78 -0.41 0.96
C THR A 44 -3.89 0.58 0.22
N GLY A 45 -3.73 0.41 -1.10
CA GLY A 45 -2.92 1.29 -1.93
C GLY A 45 -3.41 2.74 -1.98
N CYS A 46 -4.71 2.98 -1.87
CA CYS A 46 -5.25 4.35 -1.72
C CYS A 46 -4.71 5.03 -0.45
N ALA A 47 -4.69 4.32 0.67
CA ALA A 47 -4.13 4.84 1.93
C ALA A 47 -2.61 5.02 1.83
N ASP A 48 -1.92 4.12 1.14
CA ASP A 48 -0.47 4.20 0.95
C ASP A 48 -0.05 5.41 0.11
N VAL A 49 -0.79 5.73 -0.96
CA VAL A 49 -0.57 6.96 -1.74
C VAL A 49 -0.74 8.20 -0.87
N ILE A 50 -1.81 8.26 -0.05
CA ILE A 50 -2.01 9.36 0.89
C ILE A 50 -0.85 9.43 1.88
N SER A 51 -0.38 8.28 2.38
CA SER A 51 0.76 8.15 3.30
C SER A 51 2.02 8.82 2.73
N ILE A 52 2.36 8.55 1.46
CA ILE A 52 3.54 9.15 0.81
C ILE A 52 3.42 10.68 0.76
N PHE A 53 2.25 11.21 0.39
CA PHE A 53 2.04 12.66 0.36
C PHE A 53 2.17 13.32 1.74
N VAL A 54 1.53 12.76 2.77
CA VAL A 54 1.58 13.35 4.12
C VAL A 54 2.98 13.26 4.73
N ASN A 55 3.71 12.16 4.48
CA ASN A 55 5.08 12.01 4.95
C ASN A 55 6.05 12.93 4.22
N GLY A 56 5.87 13.12 2.91
CA GLY A 56 6.59 14.11 2.12
C GLY A 56 6.40 15.53 2.68
N PHE A 57 5.16 15.91 3.00
CA PHE A 57 4.86 17.19 3.65
C PHE A 57 5.52 17.31 5.03
N LEU A 58 5.39 16.30 5.90
CA LEU A 58 6.01 16.30 7.23
C LEU A 58 7.54 16.45 7.16
N ARG A 59 8.16 15.81 6.16
CA ARG A 59 9.59 15.95 5.92
C ARG A 59 9.96 17.35 5.46
N ILE A 60 9.24 17.92 4.48
CA ILE A 60 9.48 19.29 4.00
C ILE A 60 9.31 20.28 5.15
N LYS A 61 8.25 20.15 5.95
CA LYS A 61 8.03 20.97 7.15
C LYS A 61 9.23 20.91 8.09
N ARG A 62 9.75 19.71 8.37
CA ARG A 62 10.92 19.52 9.22
C ARG A 62 12.18 20.16 8.64
N GLN A 63 12.42 20.03 7.33
CA GLN A 63 13.60 20.59 6.66
C GLN A 63 13.58 22.12 6.56
N LEU A 64 12.39 22.70 6.39
CA LEU A 64 12.18 24.15 6.31
C LEU A 64 12.04 24.82 7.68
N GLY A 65 11.96 24.06 8.77
CA GLY A 65 11.78 24.60 10.12
C GLY A 65 10.50 25.41 10.29
N LEU A 66 9.41 25.01 9.61
CA LEU A 66 8.16 25.80 9.62
C LEU A 66 7.60 25.92 11.03
N GLY A 67 7.26 27.16 11.40
CA GLY A 67 6.79 27.55 12.71
C GLY A 67 5.41 27.01 13.13
N PRO A 68 4.94 27.43 14.32
CA PRO A 68 3.66 27.00 14.90
C PRO A 68 2.44 27.42 14.06
N ASP A 69 2.55 28.39 13.16
CA ASP A 69 1.48 28.80 12.24
C ASP A 69 0.95 27.63 11.40
N TYR A 70 1.79 26.63 11.13
CA TYR A 70 1.44 25.40 10.41
C TYR A 70 1.06 24.24 11.33
N GLN A 71 0.67 24.50 12.58
CA GLN A 71 0.35 23.46 13.55
C GLN A 71 -0.88 22.64 13.16
N HIS A 72 -1.94 23.26 12.66
CA HIS A 72 -3.16 22.53 12.28
C HIS A 72 -2.92 21.57 11.12
N VAL A 73 -2.21 22.03 10.08
CA VAL A 73 -1.86 21.20 8.92
C VAL A 73 -0.95 20.06 9.32
N ALA A 74 0.06 20.33 10.15
CA ALA A 74 0.95 19.28 10.63
C ALA A 74 0.23 18.27 11.53
N SER A 75 -0.67 18.72 12.42
CA SER A 75 -1.48 17.84 13.25
C SER A 75 -2.32 16.90 12.38
N PHE A 76 -2.99 17.45 11.37
CA PHE A 76 -3.70 16.66 10.38
C PHE A 76 -2.79 15.65 9.67
N CYS A 77 -1.60 16.06 9.21
CA CYS A 77 -0.67 15.14 8.53
C CYS A 77 -0.11 14.06 9.46
N VAL A 78 0.17 14.36 10.73
CA VAL A 78 0.63 13.37 11.73
C VAL A 78 -0.47 12.36 12.03
N SER A 79 -1.70 12.81 12.28
CA SER A 79 -2.85 11.92 12.49
C SER A 79 -3.15 11.08 11.25
N THR A 80 -3.09 11.67 10.06
CA THR A 80 -3.30 10.97 8.79
C THR A 80 -2.19 9.95 8.53
N SER A 81 -0.92 10.27 8.79
CA SER A 81 0.20 9.33 8.68
C SER A 81 0.03 8.14 9.63
N GLY A 82 -0.43 8.39 10.86
CA GLY A 82 -0.80 7.33 11.78
C GLY A 82 -1.93 6.45 11.30
N TYR A 83 -2.97 7.08 10.77
CA TYR A 83 -4.12 6.38 10.21
C TYR A 83 -3.71 5.47 9.04
N THR A 84 -3.00 6.01 8.06
CA THR A 84 -2.55 5.26 6.87
C THR A 84 -1.60 4.13 7.25
N PHE A 85 -0.74 4.33 8.27
CA PHE A 85 0.10 3.27 8.81
C PHE A 85 -0.72 2.08 9.34
N VAL A 86 -1.75 2.32 10.16
CA VAL A 86 -2.60 1.23 10.68
C VAL A 86 -3.39 0.56 9.55
N VAL A 87 -3.91 1.35 8.60
CA VAL A 87 -4.59 0.83 7.40
C VAL A 87 -3.66 -0.07 6.60
N HIS A 88 -2.40 0.32 6.41
CA HIS A 88 -1.40 -0.46 5.69
C HIS A 88 -1.12 -1.81 6.36
N MET A 89 -0.85 -1.79 7.68
CA MET A 89 -0.56 -3.01 8.43
C MET A 89 -1.72 -4.00 8.42
N LEU A 90 -2.96 -3.50 8.64
CA LEU A 90 -4.16 -4.33 8.57
C LEU A 90 -4.44 -4.82 7.14
N GLY A 91 -4.25 -3.99 6.13
CA GLY A 91 -4.40 -4.35 4.72
C GLY A 91 -3.46 -5.48 4.32
N ASN A 92 -2.18 -5.36 4.67
CA ASN A 92 -1.19 -6.42 4.43
C ASN A 92 -1.53 -7.72 5.18
N LEU A 93 -2.09 -7.63 6.39
CA LEU A 93 -2.54 -8.80 7.13
C LEU A 93 -3.71 -9.50 6.43
N ILE A 94 -4.71 -8.73 5.97
CA ILE A 94 -5.87 -9.24 5.22
C ILE A 94 -5.39 -9.88 3.90
N ILE A 95 -4.42 -9.27 3.21
CA ILE A 95 -3.80 -9.84 2.01
C ILE A 95 -3.10 -11.16 2.32
N ALA A 96 -2.29 -11.22 3.38
CA ALA A 96 -1.61 -12.46 3.79
C ALA A 96 -2.62 -13.57 4.13
N PHE A 97 -3.70 -13.23 4.85
CA PHE A 97 -4.77 -14.17 5.16
C PHE A 97 -5.55 -14.62 3.92
N ASN A 98 -5.78 -13.72 2.96
CA ASN A 98 -6.37 -14.05 1.67
C ASN A 98 -5.51 -15.05 0.89
N ARG A 99 -4.19 -14.82 0.83
CA ARG A 99 -3.25 -15.73 0.16
C ARG A 99 -3.16 -17.09 0.84
N TYR A 100 -3.08 -17.10 2.17
CA TYR A 100 -3.17 -18.33 2.97
C TYR A 100 -4.45 -19.10 2.65
N SER A 101 -5.61 -18.43 2.65
CA SER A 101 -6.90 -19.06 2.36
C SER A 101 -6.96 -19.66 0.95
N ALA A 102 -6.40 -18.96 -0.05
CA ALA A 102 -6.39 -19.41 -1.44
C ALA A 102 -5.62 -20.73 -1.61
N VAL A 103 -4.48 -20.87 -0.94
CA VAL A 103 -3.60 -22.04 -1.08
C VAL A 103 -3.99 -23.17 -0.12
N CYS A 104 -4.34 -22.85 1.12
CA CYS A 104 -4.58 -23.85 2.17
C CYS A 104 -6.05 -24.29 2.25
N LEU A 105 -7.00 -23.42 1.88
CA LEU A 105 -8.43 -23.64 2.05
C LEU A 105 -9.19 -23.65 0.71
N GLY A 106 -8.58 -24.15 -0.37
CA GLY A 106 -9.10 -24.03 -1.74
C GLY A 106 -10.61 -24.30 -1.91
N GLN A 107 -11.15 -25.34 -1.28
CA GLN A 107 -12.60 -25.67 -1.32
C GLN A 107 -13.51 -24.62 -0.67
N HIS A 108 -13.00 -23.90 0.34
CA HIS A 108 -13.73 -22.90 1.10
C HIS A 108 -13.40 -21.47 0.66
N TYR A 109 -12.40 -21.28 -0.20
CA TYR A 109 -11.90 -19.95 -0.57
C TYR A 109 -13.00 -19.06 -1.14
N GLU A 110 -13.80 -19.56 -2.09
CA GLU A 110 -14.88 -18.79 -2.71
C GLU A 110 -16.00 -18.42 -1.73
N LYS A 111 -16.23 -19.26 -0.71
CA LYS A 111 -17.23 -19.01 0.35
C LYS A 111 -16.74 -17.95 1.34
N ILE A 112 -15.44 -17.96 1.67
CA ILE A 112 -14.83 -16.99 2.58
C ILE A 112 -14.71 -15.63 1.88
N TRP A 113 -14.16 -15.61 0.67
CA TRP A 113 -13.77 -14.40 -0.06
C TRP A 113 -14.77 -13.98 -1.14
N THR A 114 -16.04 -13.93 -0.78
CA THR A 114 -17.07 -13.29 -1.62
C THR A 114 -16.81 -11.78 -1.72
N THR A 115 -17.34 -11.13 -2.76
CA THR A 115 -17.22 -9.67 -2.93
C THR A 115 -17.78 -8.91 -1.71
N ARG A 116 -18.90 -9.37 -1.15
CA ARG A 116 -19.51 -8.79 0.06
C ARG A 116 -18.56 -8.89 1.26
N ASN A 117 -18.03 -10.08 1.53
CA ASN A 117 -17.13 -10.30 2.67
C ASN A 117 -15.82 -9.51 2.52
N THR A 118 -15.34 -9.36 1.29
CA THR A 118 -14.15 -8.56 0.99
C THR A 118 -14.37 -7.09 1.32
N TRP A 119 -15.50 -6.50 0.91
CA TRP A 119 -15.85 -5.13 1.27
C TRP A 119 -16.04 -4.94 2.78
N ILE A 120 -16.64 -5.92 3.46
CA ILE A 120 -16.74 -5.92 4.92
C ILE A 120 -15.34 -5.87 5.56
N ALA A 121 -14.40 -6.68 5.08
CA ALA A 121 -13.01 -6.67 5.58
C ALA A 121 -12.32 -5.31 5.34
N VAL A 122 -12.53 -4.69 4.18
CA VAL A 122 -12.01 -3.34 3.88
C VAL A 122 -12.63 -2.28 4.81
N VAL A 123 -13.94 -2.33 5.07
CA VAL A 123 -14.59 -1.41 6.00
C VAL A 123 -14.03 -1.56 7.41
N PHE A 124 -13.84 -2.80 7.89
CA PHE A 124 -13.22 -3.06 9.19
C PHE A 124 -11.78 -2.55 9.26
N GLN A 125 -10.97 -2.76 8.22
CA GLN A 125 -9.61 -2.24 8.12
C GLN A 125 -9.57 -0.73 8.37
N TYR A 126 -10.44 0.02 7.69
CA TYR A 126 -10.51 1.48 7.83
C TYR A 126 -11.09 1.92 9.18
N PHE A 127 -12.17 1.28 9.64
CA PHE A 127 -12.81 1.62 10.91
C PHE A 127 -11.89 1.41 12.12
N ILE A 128 -11.20 0.26 12.18
CA ILE A 128 -10.23 -0.03 13.25
C ILE A 128 -9.10 1.01 13.23
N SER A 129 -8.67 1.43 12.04
CA SER A 129 -7.61 2.44 11.91
C SER A 129 -8.05 3.82 12.41
N ILE A 130 -9.30 4.24 12.15
CA ILE A 130 -9.86 5.48 12.72
C ILE A 130 -9.92 5.39 14.24
N ALA A 131 -10.42 4.26 14.78
CA ALA A 131 -10.52 4.06 16.22
C ALA A 131 -9.13 4.11 16.90
N ALA A 132 -8.11 3.52 16.28
CA ALA A 132 -6.75 3.51 16.80
C ALA A 132 -6.15 4.93 16.94
N ILE A 133 -6.41 5.82 15.96
CA ILE A 133 -5.81 7.15 15.89
C ILE A 133 -6.72 8.28 16.40
N GLY A 134 -7.98 7.98 16.75
CA GLY A 134 -8.96 8.99 17.17
C GLY A 134 -8.47 9.85 18.35
N HIS A 135 -7.67 9.27 19.25
CA HIS A 135 -7.07 9.97 20.39
C HIS A 135 -6.05 11.06 20.00
N THR A 136 -5.57 11.08 18.76
CA THR A 136 -4.63 12.10 18.24
C THR A 136 -5.33 13.32 17.66
N ILE A 137 -6.64 13.23 17.39
CA ILE A 137 -7.40 14.33 16.79
C ILE A 137 -7.49 15.47 17.79
N GLY A 138 -6.97 16.64 17.42
CA GLY A 138 -6.90 17.81 18.30
C GLY A 138 -5.74 17.81 19.30
N ALA A 139 -4.81 16.84 19.21
CA ALA A 139 -3.63 16.82 20.05
C ALA A 139 -2.75 18.06 19.83
N LYS A 140 -2.26 18.64 20.93
CA LYS A 140 -1.32 19.77 20.87
C LYS A 140 0.03 19.30 20.36
N MET A 141 0.64 20.08 19.47
CA MET A 141 2.00 19.83 18.99
C MET A 141 3.01 20.57 19.85
N THR A 142 4.14 19.94 20.13
CA THR A 142 5.27 20.56 20.82
C THR A 142 6.33 20.98 19.82
N TYR A 143 6.84 22.20 20.02
CA TYR A 143 7.90 22.78 19.21
C TYR A 143 9.06 23.22 20.11
N VAL A 144 10.28 23.03 19.63
CA VAL A 144 11.48 23.60 20.22
C VAL A 144 11.93 24.77 19.36
N HIS A 145 12.10 25.93 19.98
CA HIS A 145 12.68 27.10 19.35
C HIS A 145 14.20 26.97 19.35
N ASN A 146 14.79 26.89 18.16
CA ASN A 146 16.23 26.73 17.98
C ASN A 146 16.94 28.10 18.09
N PRO A 147 18.25 28.13 18.38
CA PRO A 147 19.03 29.38 18.45
C PRO A 147 19.07 30.19 17.14
N ASP A 148 18.83 29.55 16.00
CA ASP A 148 18.79 30.17 14.67
C ASP A 148 17.43 30.81 14.33
N GLY A 149 16.49 30.81 15.28
CA GLY A 149 15.12 31.35 15.11
C GLY A 149 14.16 30.37 14.41
N SER A 150 14.61 29.18 14.03
CA SER A 150 13.73 28.15 13.45
C SER A 150 12.99 27.36 14.53
N TYR A 151 11.89 26.72 14.15
CA TYR A 151 11.15 25.82 15.04
C TYR A 151 11.30 24.37 14.58
N THR A 152 11.69 23.49 15.50
CA THR A 152 11.69 22.04 15.26
C THR A 152 10.45 21.42 15.90
N PHE A 153 9.61 20.77 15.10
CA PHE A 153 8.58 19.89 15.64
C PHE A 153 9.24 18.70 16.34
N THR A 154 8.96 18.52 17.63
CA THR A 154 9.53 17.42 18.42
C THR A 154 8.59 16.24 18.51
N SER A 155 7.35 16.48 18.95
CA SER A 155 6.36 15.42 19.15
C SER A 155 4.97 16.00 19.37
N LEU A 156 3.96 15.14 19.44
CA LEU A 156 2.69 15.48 20.08
C LEU A 156 2.90 15.69 21.59
N GLU A 157 1.85 16.14 22.27
CA GLU A 157 1.78 16.14 23.74
C GLU A 157 2.27 14.80 24.30
N LYS A 158 3.17 14.83 25.29
CA LYS A 158 3.93 13.67 25.78
C LYS A 158 3.04 12.45 26.08
N ARG A 159 1.88 12.65 26.71
CA ARG A 159 0.94 11.57 27.02
C ARG A 159 0.38 10.92 25.75
N ILE A 160 -0.06 11.72 24.79
CA ILE A 160 -0.63 11.27 23.52
C ILE A 160 0.45 10.58 22.69
N ASP A 161 1.65 11.14 22.62
CA ASP A 161 2.78 10.56 21.89
C ASP A 161 3.15 9.16 22.42
N VAL A 162 3.20 8.99 23.75
CA VAL A 162 3.46 7.68 24.38
C VAL A 162 2.36 6.68 24.04
N ILE A 163 1.08 7.06 24.19
CA ILE A 163 -0.07 6.18 23.85
C ILE A 163 0.02 5.75 22.38
N ASN A 164 0.27 6.69 21.48
CA ASN A 164 0.34 6.43 20.05
C ASN A 164 1.48 5.45 19.69
N ARG A 165 2.65 5.61 20.32
CA ARG A 165 3.77 4.67 20.14
C ARG A 165 3.43 3.25 20.59
N PHE A 166 2.74 3.10 21.72
CA PHE A 166 2.29 1.78 22.18
C PHE A 166 1.22 1.17 21.27
N ILE A 167 0.33 1.98 20.70
CA ILE A 167 -0.65 1.51 19.71
C ILE A 167 0.06 1.00 18.46
N TYR A 168 1.01 1.75 17.89
CA TYR A 168 1.77 1.29 16.73
C TYR A 168 2.59 0.04 17.02
N PHE A 169 3.24 -0.02 18.18
CA PHE A 169 3.95 -1.20 18.63
C PHE A 169 3.01 -2.42 18.73
N GLY A 170 1.83 -2.25 19.33
CA GLY A 170 0.82 -3.31 19.43
C GLY A 170 0.35 -3.80 18.07
N VAL A 171 0.03 -2.88 17.15
CA VAL A 171 -0.37 -3.22 15.76
C VAL A 171 0.76 -3.98 15.05
N CYS A 172 2.00 -3.50 15.15
CA CYS A 172 3.18 -4.16 14.59
C CYS A 172 3.40 -5.57 15.16
N LEU A 173 3.23 -5.74 16.47
CA LEU A 173 3.42 -7.01 17.15
C LEU A 173 2.37 -8.03 16.72
N ILE A 174 1.09 -7.64 16.73
CA ILE A 174 -0.02 -8.48 16.27
C ILE A 174 0.19 -8.86 14.80
N TYR A 175 0.51 -7.89 13.95
CA TYR A 175 0.81 -8.13 12.53
C TYR A 175 1.95 -9.13 12.37
N ALA A 176 3.08 -8.93 13.08
CA ALA A 176 4.27 -9.76 12.94
C ALA A 176 3.98 -11.22 13.33
N ILE A 177 3.33 -11.43 14.48
CA ILE A 177 2.99 -12.78 14.97
C ILE A 177 2.09 -13.51 13.97
N ILE A 178 0.96 -12.89 13.58
CA ILE A 178 0.01 -13.55 12.69
C ILE A 178 0.64 -13.75 11.30
N SER A 179 1.35 -12.76 10.78
CA SER A 179 1.98 -12.87 9.46
C SER A 179 3.09 -13.92 9.42
N VAL A 180 3.90 -14.07 10.46
CA VAL A 180 4.88 -15.17 10.57
C VAL A 180 4.17 -16.51 10.49
N ILE A 181 3.13 -16.72 11.30
CA ILE A 181 2.36 -17.98 11.33
C ILE A 181 1.79 -18.28 9.94
N LEU A 182 1.12 -17.31 9.32
CA LEU A 182 0.51 -17.48 8.00
C LEU A 182 1.56 -17.76 6.91
N ASN A 183 2.69 -17.06 6.89
CA ASN A 183 3.75 -17.27 5.91
C ASN A 183 4.45 -18.63 6.09
N VAL A 184 4.67 -19.08 7.34
CA VAL A 184 5.24 -20.41 7.62
C VAL A 184 4.29 -21.53 7.15
N LEU A 185 2.99 -21.42 7.46
CA LEU A 185 2.00 -22.39 7.01
C LEU A 185 1.86 -22.39 5.48
N LEU A 186 1.90 -21.22 4.86
CA LEU A 186 1.87 -21.06 3.41
C LEU A 186 3.09 -21.69 2.76
N MET A 187 4.29 -21.48 3.31
CA MET A 187 5.54 -22.08 2.84
C MET A 187 5.50 -23.61 2.97
N TYR A 188 5.02 -24.14 4.10
CA TYR A 188 4.87 -25.57 4.32
C TYR A 188 3.92 -26.21 3.28
N LYS A 189 2.73 -25.63 3.11
CA LYS A 189 1.74 -26.14 2.15
C LYS A 189 2.24 -26.02 0.71
N PHE A 190 2.90 -24.91 0.38
CA PHE A 190 3.47 -24.69 -0.95
C PHE A 190 4.57 -25.72 -1.26
N HIS A 191 5.46 -25.99 -0.31
CA HIS A 191 6.50 -27.01 -0.48
C HIS A 191 5.90 -28.42 -0.65
N HIS A 192 4.85 -28.75 0.09
CA HIS A 192 4.12 -30.01 -0.07
C HIS A 192 3.47 -30.11 -1.47
N LEU A 193 2.77 -29.07 -1.93
CA LEU A 193 2.14 -29.03 -3.26
C LEU A 193 3.19 -29.10 -4.38
N SER A 194 4.33 -28.44 -4.22
CA SER A 194 5.42 -28.47 -5.19
C SER A 194 6.03 -29.86 -5.38
N ARG A 195 5.94 -30.75 -4.37
CA ARG A 195 6.40 -32.13 -4.48
C ARG A 195 5.42 -33.04 -5.23
N LEU A 196 4.13 -32.74 -5.19
CA LEU A 196 3.09 -33.57 -5.81
C LEU A 196 2.96 -33.39 -7.33
N ASN A 197 3.69 -32.43 -7.93
CA ASN A 197 3.91 -32.28 -9.37
C ASN A 197 2.68 -32.18 -10.31
N GLU A 198 1.46 -32.15 -9.77
CA GLU A 198 0.26 -32.35 -10.60
C GLU A 198 -0.11 -31.19 -11.54
N ASN A 199 0.42 -29.96 -11.39
CA ASN A 199 0.10 -28.87 -12.32
C ASN A 199 1.15 -27.74 -12.35
N VAL A 200 2.18 -27.89 -13.18
CA VAL A 200 3.33 -26.97 -13.29
C VAL A 200 2.93 -25.51 -13.61
N LYS A 201 1.88 -25.30 -14.44
CA LYS A 201 1.48 -23.95 -14.87
C LYS A 201 0.82 -23.14 -13.75
N GLN A 202 -0.12 -23.73 -13.02
CA GLN A 202 -0.81 -23.05 -11.93
C GLN A 202 0.14 -22.78 -10.74
N ALA A 203 1.06 -23.72 -10.49
CA ALA A 203 2.10 -23.56 -9.48
C ALA A 203 2.98 -22.31 -9.72
N HIS A 204 3.25 -21.96 -10.98
CA HIS A 204 4.06 -20.77 -11.29
C HIS A 204 3.37 -19.46 -10.88
N HIS A 205 2.06 -19.33 -11.11
CA HIS A 205 1.32 -18.11 -10.74
C HIS A 205 1.30 -17.93 -9.22
N GLU A 206 0.99 -19.01 -8.49
CA GLU A 206 0.97 -19.01 -7.02
C GLU A 206 2.36 -18.75 -6.43
N LYS A 207 3.44 -19.29 -7.02
CA LYS A 207 4.81 -19.03 -6.58
C LYS A 207 5.16 -17.54 -6.63
N ARG A 208 4.72 -16.83 -7.68
CA ARG A 208 5.00 -15.40 -7.82
C ARG A 208 4.22 -14.57 -6.80
N LEU A 209 2.96 -14.91 -6.53
CA LEU A 209 2.15 -14.25 -5.50
C LEU A 209 2.66 -14.54 -4.09
N PHE A 210 3.18 -15.75 -3.83
CA PHE A 210 3.86 -16.10 -2.59
C PHE A 210 5.14 -15.28 -2.38
N LEU A 211 5.96 -15.15 -3.44
CA LEU A 211 7.15 -14.32 -3.39
C LEU A 211 6.80 -12.86 -3.09
N TYR A 212 5.73 -12.34 -3.69
CA TYR A 212 5.19 -11.02 -3.37
C TYR A 212 4.89 -10.87 -1.87
N THR A 213 4.16 -11.82 -1.27
CA THR A 213 3.82 -11.74 0.15
C THR A 213 5.04 -11.81 1.06
N LEU A 214 6.06 -12.61 0.71
CA LEU A 214 7.31 -12.69 1.46
C LEU A 214 8.08 -11.37 1.42
N ILE A 215 8.15 -10.73 0.25
CA ILE A 215 8.81 -9.43 0.08
C ILE A 215 8.10 -8.37 0.92
N VAL A 216 6.78 -8.24 0.81
CA VAL A 216 6.00 -7.27 1.60
C VAL A 216 6.14 -7.54 3.10
N PHE A 217 6.11 -8.81 3.51
CA PHE A 217 6.31 -9.21 4.90
C PHE A 217 7.69 -8.83 5.43
N ALA A 218 8.77 -9.05 4.65
CA ALA A 218 10.13 -8.70 5.07
C ALA A 218 10.29 -7.20 5.34
N PHE A 219 9.72 -6.35 4.48
CA PHE A 219 9.76 -4.89 4.70
C PHE A 219 8.86 -4.44 5.86
N SER A 220 7.71 -5.10 6.05
CA SER A 220 6.85 -4.85 7.21
C SER A 220 7.55 -5.24 8.52
N LEU A 221 8.38 -6.29 8.53
CA LEU A 221 9.21 -6.64 9.69
C LEU A 221 10.27 -5.58 10.01
N LEU A 222 10.85 -4.92 9.00
CA LEU A 222 11.76 -3.79 9.23
C LEU A 222 11.04 -2.64 9.96
N MET A 223 9.78 -2.37 9.59
CA MET A 223 8.97 -1.40 10.32
C MET A 223 8.61 -1.86 11.73
N CYS A 224 8.31 -3.14 11.95
CA CYS A 224 8.11 -3.67 13.30
C CYS A 224 9.37 -3.50 14.17
N ALA A 225 10.56 -3.80 13.63
CA ALA A 225 11.83 -3.58 14.31
C ALA A 225 12.06 -2.10 14.64
N GLN A 226 11.70 -1.19 13.74
CA GLN A 226 11.75 0.25 13.96
C GLN A 226 10.85 0.69 15.13
N GLN A 227 9.62 0.16 15.23
CA GLN A 227 8.70 0.49 16.32
C GLN A 227 9.16 -0.10 17.67
N ILE A 228 9.70 -1.32 17.67
CA ILE A 228 10.36 -1.91 18.86
C ILE A 228 11.49 -0.98 19.35
N GLY A 229 12.33 -0.52 18.43
CA GLY A 229 13.39 0.42 18.75
C GLY A 229 12.87 1.71 19.38
N LYS A 230 11.78 2.29 18.84
CA LYS A 230 11.14 3.50 19.41
C LYS A 230 10.66 3.29 20.84
N VAL A 231 10.06 2.14 21.14
CA VAL A 231 9.62 1.79 22.49
C VAL A 231 10.83 1.62 23.41
N PHE A 232 11.87 0.92 22.97
CA PHE A 232 13.10 0.76 23.73
C PHE A 232 13.74 2.11 24.09
N VAL A 233 13.72 3.10 23.19
CA VAL A 233 14.27 4.43 23.46
C VAL A 233 13.51 5.16 24.59
N ILE A 234 12.20 4.95 24.72
CA ILE A 234 11.41 5.54 25.80
C ILE A 234 11.95 5.07 27.15
N PHE A 235 12.34 3.79 27.25
CA PHE A 235 12.89 3.21 28.47
C PHE A 235 14.35 3.60 28.73
N SER A 236 15.15 3.79 27.67
CA SER A 236 16.57 4.16 27.82
C SER A 236 16.81 5.66 28.02
N ALA A 237 15.80 6.51 27.80
CA ALA A 237 15.88 7.97 27.86
C ALA A 237 16.97 8.59 26.95
N ASN A 238 17.44 7.86 25.93
CA ASN A 238 18.47 8.33 25.00
C ASN A 238 17.85 9.17 23.86
N THR A 239 17.91 10.50 23.99
CA THR A 239 17.30 11.45 23.03
C THR A 239 17.96 11.43 21.66
N ASP A 240 19.26 11.15 21.58
CA ASP A 240 20.00 11.08 20.33
C ASP A 240 19.55 9.87 19.50
N PHE A 241 19.42 8.72 20.17
CA PHE A 241 18.90 7.51 19.53
C PHE A 241 17.45 7.69 19.09
N LEU A 242 16.63 8.43 19.85
CA LEU A 242 15.25 8.76 19.46
C LEU A 242 15.22 9.59 18.17
N THR A 243 16.10 10.57 18.08
CA THR A 243 16.18 11.46 16.92
C THR A 243 16.65 10.69 15.70
N TRP A 244 17.68 9.86 15.86
CA TRP A 244 18.20 9.00 14.80
C TRP A 244 17.12 8.03 14.29
N ILE A 245 16.45 7.29 15.17
CA ILE A 245 15.44 6.31 14.77
C ILE A 245 14.21 6.97 14.13
N SER A 246 13.89 8.20 14.51
CA SER A 246 12.81 8.99 13.90
C SER A 246 13.18 9.52 12.53
N ILE A 247 14.47 9.73 12.23
CA ILE A 247 14.94 10.04 10.86
C ILE A 247 14.82 8.80 9.97
N GLN A 248 15.23 7.63 10.47
CA GLN A 248 15.14 6.38 9.71
C GLN A 248 13.69 5.98 9.40
N PHE A 249 12.73 6.36 10.25
CA PHE A 249 11.32 6.07 10.05
C PHE A 249 10.81 6.49 8.67
N PHE A 250 11.17 7.69 8.17
CA PHE A 250 10.69 8.16 6.88
C PHE A 250 11.14 7.22 5.75
N TRP A 251 12.44 6.89 5.69
CA TRP A 251 12.99 6.00 4.68
C TRP A 251 12.37 4.60 4.72
N ILE A 252 12.27 3.99 5.91
CA ILE A 252 11.73 2.64 6.04
C ILE A 252 10.24 2.64 5.70
N ASN A 253 9.49 3.66 6.14
CA ASN A 253 8.08 3.79 5.84
C ASN A 253 7.85 3.98 4.33
N ASP A 254 8.59 4.87 3.68
CA ASP A 254 8.48 5.11 2.23
C ASP A 254 8.80 3.84 1.44
N ALA A 255 9.83 3.09 1.84
CA ALA A 255 10.16 1.80 1.24
C ALA A 255 9.03 0.78 1.44
N MET A 256 8.49 0.66 2.67
CA MET A 256 7.42 -0.27 3.00
C MET A 256 6.15 0.01 2.17
N VAL A 257 5.71 1.27 2.08
CA VAL A 257 4.48 1.62 1.34
C VAL A 257 4.69 1.58 -0.17
N SER A 258 5.90 1.85 -0.66
CA SER A 258 6.15 1.91 -2.11
C SER A 258 6.41 0.55 -2.72
N LEU A 259 6.94 -0.42 -1.96
CA LEU A 259 7.35 -1.72 -2.49
C LEU A 259 6.22 -2.63 -3.00
N PRO A 260 5.02 -2.69 -2.39
CA PRO A 260 3.91 -3.52 -2.88
C PRO A 260 3.58 -3.33 -4.36
N PRO A 261 3.34 -2.12 -4.91
CA PRO A 261 3.04 -1.94 -6.33
C PRO A 261 4.22 -2.32 -7.24
N TYR A 262 5.47 -2.03 -6.85
CA TYR A 262 6.64 -2.46 -7.61
C TYR A 262 6.74 -3.98 -7.66
N SER A 263 6.56 -4.65 -6.52
CA SER A 263 6.60 -6.11 -6.42
C SER A 263 5.48 -6.74 -7.24
N LEU A 264 4.27 -6.20 -7.15
CA LEU A 264 3.12 -6.68 -7.91
C LEU A 264 3.33 -6.49 -9.42
N LEU A 265 3.84 -5.33 -9.84
CA LEU A 265 4.15 -5.05 -11.24
C LEU A 265 5.25 -5.98 -11.77
N MET A 266 6.30 -6.26 -11.00
CA MET A 266 7.38 -7.14 -11.45
C MET A 266 6.95 -8.61 -11.52
N LEU A 267 6.14 -9.06 -10.56
CA LEU A 267 5.78 -10.47 -10.40
C LEU A 267 4.51 -10.85 -11.19
N CYS A 268 3.52 -9.97 -11.33
CA CYS A 268 2.28 -10.30 -12.04
C CYS A 268 2.42 -10.12 -13.56
N SER A 269 2.46 -11.22 -14.32
CA SER A 269 2.52 -11.17 -15.79
C SER A 269 1.29 -10.52 -16.43
N HIS A 270 0.10 -10.78 -15.89
CA HIS A 270 -1.14 -10.17 -16.39
C HIS A 270 -1.13 -8.66 -16.21
N LEU A 271 -0.68 -8.17 -15.06
CA LEU A 271 -0.56 -6.73 -14.81
C LEU A 271 0.46 -6.06 -15.74
N ARG A 272 1.59 -6.72 -16.03
CA ARG A 272 2.58 -6.22 -17.01
C ARG A 272 2.02 -6.17 -18.42
N GLN A 273 1.28 -7.20 -18.83
CA GLN A 273 0.65 -7.25 -20.14
C GLN A 273 -0.39 -6.14 -20.29
N ASP A 274 -1.29 -5.98 -19.31
CA ASP A 274 -2.28 -4.89 -19.31
C ASP A 274 -1.64 -3.51 -19.26
N THR A 275 -0.55 -3.36 -18.50
CA THR A 275 0.26 -2.14 -18.48
C THR A 275 0.82 -1.82 -19.87
N MET A 276 1.42 -2.81 -20.54
CA MET A 276 1.96 -2.64 -21.89
C MET A 276 0.86 -2.33 -22.90
N ASP A 277 -0.28 -3.00 -22.82
CA ASP A 277 -1.42 -2.79 -23.72
C ASP A 277 -2.06 -1.42 -23.51
N PHE A 278 -2.16 -0.95 -22.25
CA PHE A 278 -2.63 0.39 -21.91
C PHE A 278 -1.72 1.47 -22.53
N LEU A 279 -0.40 1.30 -22.41
CA LEU A 279 0.58 2.21 -23.00
C LEU A 279 0.57 2.16 -24.55
N ARG A 280 0.39 0.98 -25.15
CA ARG A 280 0.31 0.80 -26.61
C ARG A 280 -0.98 1.39 -27.21
N CYS A 281 -2.13 1.20 -26.57
CA CYS A 281 -3.40 1.77 -27.05
C CYS A 281 -3.36 3.30 -27.10
N LYS A 282 -2.72 3.94 -26.10
CA LYS A 282 -2.50 5.39 -26.12
C LYS A 282 -1.63 5.82 -27.29
N ARG A 283 -0.63 5.00 -27.66
CA ARG A 283 0.25 5.25 -28.81
C ARG A 283 -0.49 5.12 -30.14
N GLN A 284 -1.28 4.05 -30.36
CA GLN A 284 -2.00 3.85 -31.62
C GLN A 284 -3.11 4.88 -31.85
N ARG A 285 -3.82 5.30 -30.79
CA ARG A 285 -4.85 6.34 -30.90
C ARG A 285 -4.27 7.72 -31.23
N SER A 286 -3.00 7.96 -30.87
CA SER A 286 -2.32 9.23 -31.16
C SER A 286 -1.83 9.33 -32.62
N THR A 287 -1.63 8.20 -33.30
CA THR A 287 -1.16 8.18 -34.71
C THR A 287 -2.30 8.13 -35.73
N ALA A 288 -3.55 7.90 -35.29
CA ALA A 288 -4.71 7.70 -36.17
C ALA A 288 -5.58 8.96 -36.37
N LEU A 289 -5.00 10.17 -36.30
CA LEU A 289 -5.65 11.40 -36.76
C LEU A 289 -5.04 11.86 -38.10
N PRO A 290 -5.43 11.26 -39.24
CA PRO A 290 -5.47 12.01 -40.48
C PRO A 290 -6.73 12.88 -40.45
N VAL A 291 -6.52 14.19 -40.47
CA VAL A 291 -7.49 15.17 -40.95
C VAL A 291 -7.89 14.72 -42.35
N SER A 292 -9.09 14.16 -42.48
CA SER A 292 -9.79 14.09 -43.76
C SER A 292 -11.15 14.75 -43.57
N THR A 293 -11.12 16.03 -43.87
CA THR A 293 -12.22 16.84 -44.36
C THR A 293 -13.06 16.07 -45.38
N SER A 294 -14.36 16.04 -45.08
CA SER A 294 -15.47 16.12 -46.02
C SER A 294 -15.66 15.07 -47.13
N ASN A 295 -16.92 14.64 -47.21
CA ASN A 295 -17.63 14.12 -48.40
C ASN A 295 -17.28 12.67 -48.76
N THR A 296 -18.21 11.72 -48.91
CA THR A 296 -19.61 11.81 -49.37
C THR A 296 -20.37 10.56 -48.92
N ARG A 297 -21.66 10.73 -48.58
CA ARG A 297 -22.68 9.67 -48.49
C ARG A 297 -22.69 8.81 -49.76
N ILE A 298 -22.80 7.48 -49.65
CA ILE A 298 -23.85 6.68 -50.31
C ILE A 298 -24.19 5.46 -49.43
N MET A 299 -25.46 5.35 -49.03
CA MET A 299 -26.09 4.19 -48.41
C MET A 299 -26.05 2.98 -49.34
N LYS A 300 -25.70 1.79 -48.81
CA LYS A 300 -26.31 0.54 -49.28
C LYS A 300 -26.64 -0.39 -48.11
N MET A 301 -27.94 -0.44 -47.89
CA MET A 301 -28.69 -1.38 -47.06
C MET A 301 -28.64 -2.78 -47.71
N LYS A 302 -28.34 -3.84 -46.96
CA LYS A 302 -28.92 -5.18 -47.20
C LYS A 302 -28.63 -6.21 -46.08
N THR A 303 -29.74 -6.66 -45.48
CA THR A 303 -30.12 -8.06 -45.13
C THR A 303 -29.13 -8.91 -44.32
N SER A 304 -29.44 -9.24 -43.05
CA SER A 304 -30.26 -10.40 -42.63
C SER A 304 -29.64 -11.74 -43.02
N ILE A 305 -29.28 -12.58 -42.03
CA ILE A 305 -29.55 -14.03 -41.96
C ILE A 305 -29.06 -14.63 -40.60
N VAL A 306 -30.06 -15.03 -39.81
CA VAL A 306 -30.29 -16.27 -39.01
C VAL A 306 -29.20 -16.87 -38.08
N PRO A 307 -29.56 -17.22 -36.82
CA PRO A 307 -28.70 -17.94 -35.88
C PRO A 307 -28.76 -19.48 -36.05
N ARG A 308 -27.64 -20.17 -35.80
CA ARG A 308 -27.60 -21.61 -35.54
C ARG A 308 -27.18 -21.86 -34.09
N PHE A 309 -28.13 -22.29 -33.27
CA PHE A 309 -27.87 -23.02 -32.05
C PHE A 309 -27.62 -24.49 -32.40
N VAL A 310 -26.50 -25.04 -31.91
CA VAL A 310 -26.30 -26.49 -31.78
C VAL A 310 -26.02 -26.75 -30.30
N LYS A 311 -26.72 -27.76 -29.78
CA LYS A 311 -26.74 -28.21 -28.39
C LYS A 311 -25.37 -28.70 -27.91
#